data_AF-A0A7S4CPF7-F1
#
_entry.id   AF-A0A7S4CPF7-F1
#
_cell.length_a   1.000
_cell.length_b   1.000
_cell.length_c   1.000
_cell.angle_alpha   90.00
_cell.angle_beta   90.00
_cell.angle_gamma   90.00
#
_symmetry.space_group_name_H-M   'P 1'
#
loop_
_entity.id
_entity.type
_entity.pdbx_description
1 polymer ?
#
loop_
_entity_poly.entity_id
_entity_poly.type
_entity_poly.pdbx_seq_one_letter_code
_entity_poly.pdbx_strand_id
1 'polypeptide(L)'
;QTNPRLGAAPVLCPEHNDPFRYFDMDCDRLICRDCFALAHTRHACCTLAEAAARCRWYLEALAHRAHSTAGAMKAAEERVSSVGRDLDSARERATAEIHTAFEEGLARWSLMRNVCVR
;
A
#
# COMPACT_ATOMS: atom_id res chain seq x y z
N GLN A 1 11.79 -22.88 15.97
CA GLN A 1 11.91 -21.88 17.06
C GLN A 1 10.52 -21.65 17.61
N THR A 2 10.22 -22.15 18.81
CA THR A 2 8.90 -22.00 19.46
C THR A 2 8.90 -20.70 20.28
N ASN A 3 7.97 -19.80 19.99
CA ASN A 3 7.85 -18.49 20.62
C ASN A 3 7.59 -18.66 22.15
N PRO A 4 8.47 -18.18 23.05
CA PRO A 4 8.43 -18.52 24.48
C PRO A 4 7.21 -17.98 25.25
N ARG A 5 6.37 -17.14 24.62
CA ARG A 5 5.08 -16.68 25.19
C ARG A 5 3.92 -17.65 24.96
N LEU A 6 4.07 -18.67 24.12
CA LEU A 6 3.03 -19.68 23.85
C LEU A 6 2.98 -20.83 24.87
N GLY A 7 3.86 -20.81 25.89
CA GLY A 7 3.79 -21.70 27.05
C GLY A 7 2.91 -21.19 28.19
N ALA A 8 2.17 -20.10 27.98
CA ALA A 8 1.27 -19.53 28.96
C ALA A 8 0.05 -20.45 29.18
N ALA A 9 -0.46 -20.48 30.41
CA ALA A 9 -1.62 -21.26 30.82
C ALA A 9 -2.78 -21.18 29.80
N PRO A 10 -3.52 -22.29 29.59
CA PRO A 10 -4.60 -22.31 28.61
C PRO A 10 -5.61 -21.21 28.93
N VAL A 11 -5.93 -20.39 27.92
CA VAL A 11 -6.99 -19.39 28.04
C VAL A 11 -8.31 -20.14 28.11
N LEU A 12 -9.06 -19.90 29.19
CA LEU A 12 -10.31 -20.58 29.49
C LEU A 12 -11.51 -19.77 29.04
N CYS A 13 -12.58 -20.47 28.68
CA CYS A 13 -13.88 -19.87 28.43
C CYS A 13 -14.40 -19.21 29.72
N PRO A 14 -14.87 -17.96 29.66
CA PRO A 14 -15.37 -17.25 30.85
C PRO A 14 -16.68 -17.84 31.40
N GLU A 15 -17.46 -18.52 30.57
CA GLU A 15 -18.76 -19.08 30.98
C GLU A 15 -18.66 -20.51 31.53
N HIS A 16 -17.80 -21.33 30.93
CA HIS A 16 -17.73 -22.77 31.21
C HIS A 16 -16.43 -23.20 31.90
N ASN A 17 -15.48 -22.28 32.08
CA ASN A 17 -14.15 -22.55 32.64
C ASN A 17 -13.40 -23.71 31.94
N ASP A 18 -13.71 -23.93 30.66
CA ASP A 18 -13.14 -24.97 29.79
C ASP A 18 -12.24 -24.33 28.72
N PRO A 19 -11.09 -24.94 28.35
CA PRO A 19 -10.22 -24.37 27.32
C PRO A 19 -10.93 -24.20 25.97
N PHE A 20 -10.56 -23.14 25.25
CA PHE A 20 -11.03 -22.95 23.87
C PHE A 20 -10.51 -24.07 22.96
N ARG A 21 -11.38 -24.62 22.12
CA ARG A 21 -11.06 -25.72 21.19
C ARG A 21 -11.52 -25.49 19.75
N TYR A 22 -12.49 -24.62 19.56
CA TYR A 22 -13.05 -24.32 18.26
C TYR A 22 -13.06 -22.82 18.02
N PHE A 23 -13.17 -22.46 16.75
CA PHE A 23 -13.41 -21.11 16.29
C PHE A 23 -14.74 -21.09 15.55
N ASP A 24 -15.67 -20.26 16.01
CA ASP A 24 -16.92 -19.99 15.33
C ASP A 24 -16.69 -18.91 14.28
N MET A 25 -16.94 -19.25 13.01
CA MET A 25 -16.74 -18.35 11.89
C MET A 25 -17.85 -17.32 11.72
N ASP A 26 -19.05 -17.61 12.22
CA ASP A 26 -20.20 -16.71 12.11
C ASP A 26 -20.15 -15.64 13.21
N CYS A 27 -19.62 -16.01 14.38
CA CYS A 27 -19.42 -15.09 15.51
C CYS A 27 -18.02 -14.48 15.59
N ASP A 28 -17.09 -14.91 14.73
CA ASP A 28 -15.68 -14.48 14.69
C ASP A 28 -14.98 -14.59 16.05
N ARG A 29 -15.19 -15.71 16.77
CA ARG A 29 -14.67 -15.87 18.15
C ARG A 29 -14.27 -17.30 18.50
N LEU A 30 -13.36 -17.42 19.47
CA LEU A 30 -12.97 -18.68 20.08
C LEU A 30 -14.08 -19.20 21.01
N ILE A 31 -14.37 -20.50 20.94
CA ILE A 31 -15.40 -21.16 21.77
C ILE A 31 -14.88 -22.48 22.35
N CYS A 32 -15.34 -22.82 23.56
CA CYS A 32 -15.06 -24.12 24.18
C CYS A 32 -16.06 -25.17 23.67
N ARG A 33 -15.92 -26.41 24.15
CA ARG A 33 -16.80 -27.51 23.73
C ARG A 33 -18.25 -27.27 24.11
N ASP A 34 -18.49 -26.72 25.29
CA ASP A 34 -19.84 -26.54 25.81
C ASP A 34 -20.55 -25.37 25.11
N CYS A 35 -19.86 -24.26 24.84
CA CYS A 35 -20.37 -23.20 23.95
C CYS A 35 -20.78 -23.76 22.58
N PHE A 36 -19.95 -24.63 21.99
CA PHE A 36 -20.24 -25.25 20.70
C PHE A 36 -21.55 -26.07 20.73
N ALA A 37 -21.73 -26.88 21.77
CA ALA A 37 -22.90 -27.76 21.90
C ALA A 37 -24.19 -27.04 22.35
N LEU A 38 -24.08 -25.94 23.10
CA LEU A 38 -25.23 -25.28 23.72
C LEU A 38 -25.72 -24.05 22.95
N ALA A 39 -24.80 -23.23 22.44
CA ALA A 39 -25.13 -21.92 21.85
C ALA A 39 -24.82 -21.82 20.36
N HIS A 40 -23.87 -22.61 19.83
CA HIS A 40 -23.34 -22.47 18.47
C HIS A 40 -23.60 -23.68 17.57
N THR A 41 -24.64 -24.46 17.85
CA THR A 41 -24.95 -25.73 17.17
C THR A 41 -25.24 -25.61 15.68
N ARG A 42 -25.69 -24.44 15.23
CA ARG A 42 -26.02 -24.15 13.82
C ARG A 42 -25.00 -23.26 13.14
N HIS A 43 -23.94 -22.88 13.85
CA HIS A 43 -22.90 -22.02 13.29
C HIS A 43 -21.79 -22.84 12.65
N ALA A 44 -21.18 -22.26 11.63
CA ALA A 44 -20.05 -22.87 10.98
C ALA A 44 -18.81 -22.72 11.88
N CYS A 45 -18.42 -23.81 12.54
CA CYS A 45 -17.26 -23.85 13.42
C CYS A 45 -16.15 -24.73 12.84
N CYS A 46 -14.91 -24.41 13.15
CA CYS A 46 -13.74 -25.22 12.78
C CYS A 46 -12.78 -25.36 13.96
N THR A 47 -11.79 -26.23 13.83
CA THR A 47 -10.74 -26.39 14.85
C THR A 47 -9.81 -25.19 14.88
N LEU A 48 -9.14 -24.95 16.01
CA LEU A 48 -8.13 -23.89 16.10
C LEU A 48 -6.99 -24.06 15.10
N ALA A 49 -6.62 -25.31 14.78
CA ALA A 49 -5.55 -25.58 13.81
C ALA A 49 -5.95 -25.13 12.40
N GLU A 50 -7.18 -25.43 11.98
CA GLU A 50 -7.73 -25.01 10.69
C GLU A 50 -7.92 -23.50 10.62
N ALA A 51 -8.50 -22.90 11.67
CA ALA A 51 -8.65 -21.45 11.76
C ALA A 51 -7.28 -20.76 11.68
N ALA A 52 -6.30 -21.22 12.44
CA ALA A 52 -4.96 -20.66 12.42
C ALA A 52 -4.26 -20.83 11.07
N ALA A 53 -4.44 -21.97 10.39
CA ALA A 53 -3.90 -22.18 9.05
C ALA A 53 -4.52 -21.21 8.03
N ARG A 54 -5.85 -21.05 8.06
CA ARG A 54 -6.56 -20.09 7.20
C ARG A 54 -6.15 -18.65 7.47
N CYS A 55 -6.05 -18.26 8.74
CA CYS A 55 -5.61 -16.92 9.14
C CYS A 55 -4.18 -16.65 8.68
N ARG A 56 -3.25 -17.61 8.85
CA ARG A 56 -1.87 -17.47 8.36
C ARG A 56 -1.84 -17.26 6.85
N TRP A 57 -2.49 -18.13 6.09
CA TRP A 57 -2.55 -18.01 4.63
C TRP A 57 -3.13 -16.66 4.19
N TYR A 58 -4.23 -16.23 4.82
CA TYR A 58 -4.87 -14.96 4.49
C TYR A 58 -3.95 -13.76 4.79
N LEU A 59 -3.29 -13.76 5.95
CA LEU A 59 -2.37 -12.71 6.34
C LEU A 59 -1.13 -12.67 5.45
N GLU A 60 -0.59 -13.82 5.07
CA GLU A 60 0.53 -13.91 4.11
C GLU A 60 0.14 -13.35 2.74
N ALA A 61 -1.02 -13.73 2.22
CA ALA A 61 -1.52 -13.20 0.96
C ALA A 61 -1.77 -11.68 1.04
N LEU A 62 -2.34 -11.19 2.14
CA LEU A 62 -2.58 -9.76 2.35
C LEU A 62 -1.27 -8.98 2.45
N ALA A 63 -0.29 -9.49 3.22
CA ALA A 63 1.03 -8.90 3.36
C ALA A 63 1.76 -8.84 2.02
N HIS A 64 1.69 -9.91 1.23
CA HIS A 64 2.29 -9.94 -0.10
C HIS A 64 1.67 -8.89 -1.02
N ARG A 65 0.33 -8.82 -1.10
CA ARG A 65 -0.35 -7.77 -1.89
C ARG A 65 0.02 -6.38 -1.42
N ALA A 66 0.02 -6.13 -0.11
CA ALA A 66 0.38 -4.82 0.44
C ALA A 66 1.81 -4.43 0.06
N HIS A 67 2.76 -5.38 0.15
CA HIS A 67 4.15 -5.16 -0.25
C HIS A 67 4.27 -4.84 -1.75
N SER A 68 3.63 -5.63 -2.62
CA SER A 68 3.65 -5.39 -4.07
C SER A 68 3.05 -4.03 -4.44
N THR A 69 1.90 -3.67 -3.84
CA THR A 69 1.26 -2.37 -4.07
C THR A 69 2.15 -1.23 -3.60
N ALA A 70 2.75 -1.34 -2.42
CA ALA A 70 3.68 -0.32 -1.92
C ALA A 70 4.89 -0.14 -2.84
N GLY A 71 5.45 -1.24 -3.35
CA GLY A 71 6.54 -1.19 -4.34
C GLY A 71 6.13 -0.49 -5.65
N ALA A 72 4.94 -0.82 -6.17
CA ALA A 72 4.41 -0.18 -7.37
C ALA A 72 4.16 1.33 -7.18
N MET A 73 3.65 1.74 -6.01
CA MET A 73 3.43 3.14 -5.67
C MET A 73 4.76 3.90 -5.57
N LYS A 74 5.77 3.33 -4.92
CA LYS A 74 7.10 3.94 -4.84
C LYS A 74 7.72 4.14 -6.23
N ALA A 75 7.63 3.14 -7.10
CA ALA A 75 8.10 3.27 -8.47
C ALA A 75 7.31 4.32 -9.27
N ALA A 76 6.00 4.47 -9.00
CA ALA A 76 5.18 5.52 -9.62
C ALA A 76 5.58 6.92 -9.15
N GLU A 77 5.85 7.09 -7.86
CA GLU A 77 6.34 8.33 -7.27
C GLU A 77 7.67 8.76 -7.90
N GLU A 78 8.63 7.82 -8.02
CA GLU A 78 9.91 8.08 -8.68
C GLU A 78 9.73 8.52 -10.15
N ARG A 79 8.81 7.88 -10.89
CA ARG A 79 8.50 8.29 -12.27
C ARG A 79 7.91 9.70 -12.33
N VAL A 80 6.95 10.02 -11.47
CA VAL A 80 6.34 11.36 -11.42
C VAL A 80 7.39 12.41 -11.09
N SER A 81 8.28 12.14 -10.14
CA SER A 81 9.39 13.04 -9.80
C SER A 81 10.36 13.25 -10.97
N SER A 82 10.68 12.19 -11.72
CA SER A 82 11.52 12.32 -12.93
C SER A 82 10.84 13.17 -13.99
N VAL A 83 9.58 12.87 -14.33
CA VAL A 83 8.82 13.62 -15.33
C VAL A 83 8.67 15.09 -14.94
N GLY A 84 8.49 15.38 -13.65
CA GLY A 84 8.47 16.76 -13.14
C GLY A 84 9.76 17.51 -13.45
N ARG A 85 10.92 16.90 -13.16
CA ARG A 85 12.24 17.50 -13.45
C ARG A 85 12.47 17.70 -14.96
N ASP A 86 12.05 16.73 -15.78
CA ASP A 86 12.17 16.82 -17.24
C ASP A 86 11.30 17.95 -17.80
N LEU A 87 10.09 18.10 -17.28
CA LEU A 87 9.17 19.16 -17.67
C LEU A 87 9.68 20.55 -17.28
N ASP A 88 10.22 20.72 -16.08
CA ASP A 88 10.85 21.97 -15.66
C ASP A 88 12.04 22.34 -16.57
N SER A 89 12.90 21.37 -16.87
CA SER A 89 14.04 21.56 -17.77
C SER A 89 13.60 21.91 -19.20
N ALA A 90 12.51 21.30 -19.68
CA ALA A 90 11.93 21.62 -20.98
C ALA A 90 11.32 23.02 -21.00
N ARG A 91 10.62 23.43 -19.93
CA ARG A 91 10.07 24.78 -19.76
C ARG A 91 11.17 25.83 -19.84
N GLU A 92 12.28 25.62 -19.11
CA GLU A 92 13.40 26.55 -19.08
C GLU A 92 14.05 26.70 -20.45
N ARG A 93 14.29 25.60 -21.16
CA ARG A 93 14.81 25.62 -22.53
C ARG A 93 13.88 26.37 -23.48
N ALA A 94 12.59 26.06 -23.48
CA ALA A 94 11.62 26.75 -24.33
C ALA A 94 11.56 28.26 -24.04
N THR A 95 11.65 28.64 -22.76
CA THR A 95 11.68 30.04 -22.35
C THR A 95 12.95 30.74 -22.86
N ALA A 96 14.11 30.10 -22.72
CA ALA A 96 15.37 30.63 -23.24
C ALA A 96 15.36 30.77 -24.76
N GLU A 97 14.87 29.76 -25.49
CA GLU A 97 14.75 29.79 -26.96
C GLU A 97 13.87 30.95 -27.43
N ILE A 98 12.74 31.18 -26.75
CA ILE A 98 11.87 32.33 -27.03
C ILE A 98 12.64 33.65 -26.82
N HIS A 99 13.29 33.82 -25.66
CA HIS A 99 14.06 35.03 -25.38
C HIS A 99 15.16 35.29 -26.42
N THR A 100 15.96 34.27 -26.74
CA THR A 100 17.02 34.38 -27.74
C THR A 100 16.45 34.74 -29.11
N ALA A 101 15.35 34.10 -29.55
CA ALA A 101 14.73 34.42 -30.83
C ALA A 101 14.24 35.87 -30.91
N PHE A 102 13.70 36.41 -29.81
CA PHE A 102 13.31 37.82 -29.74
C PHE A 102 14.51 38.76 -29.81
N GLU A 103 15.57 38.49 -29.06
CA GLU A 103 16.80 39.31 -29.05
C GLU A 103 17.47 39.35 -30.42
N GLU A 104 17.62 38.20 -31.07
CA GLU A 104 18.15 38.09 -32.43
C GLU A 104 17.28 38.86 -33.44
N GLY A 105 15.95 38.78 -33.29
CA GLY A 105 15.00 39.54 -34.08
C GLY A 105 15.20 41.05 -33.95
N LEU A 106 15.33 41.55 -32.71
CA LEU A 106 15.56 42.96 -32.40
C LEU A 106 16.91 43.45 -32.93
N ALA A 107 17.99 42.68 -32.73
CA ALA A 107 19.31 43.01 -33.24
C ALA A 107 19.31 43.16 -34.77
N ARG A 108 18.68 42.21 -35.47
CA ARG A 108 18.55 42.23 -36.93
C ARG A 108 17.73 43.43 -37.43
N TRP A 109 16.64 43.77 -36.73
CA TRP A 109 15.83 44.96 -37.05
C TRP A 109 16.62 46.26 -36.85
N SER A 110 17.37 46.39 -35.75
CA SER A 110 18.24 47.54 -35.48
C SER A 110 19.29 47.76 -36.57
N LEU A 111 19.91 46.67 -37.05
CA LEU A 111 20.86 46.72 -38.16
C LEU A 111 20.19 47.20 -39.46
N MET A 112 19.03 46.66 -39.82
CA MET A 112 18.28 47.11 -41.02
C MET A 112 17.92 48.60 -40.94
N ARG A 113 17.48 49.08 -39.77
CA ARG A 113 17.13 50.49 -39.57
C ARG A 113 18.33 51.41 -39.83
N ASN A 114 19.53 51.02 -39.40
CA ASN A 114 20.75 51.82 -39.60
C ASN A 114 21.26 51.79 -41.05
N VAL A 115 20.89 50.77 -41.83
CA VAL A 115 21.20 50.68 -43.27
C VAL A 115 20.27 51.53 -44.11
N CYS A 116 18.98 51.65 -43.77
CA CYS A 116 18.01 52.45 -44.53
C CYS A 116 18.03 53.97 -44.26
N VAL A 117 18.77 54.43 -43.24
CA VAL A 117 18.89 55.86 -42.87
C VAL A 117 20.20 56.50 -43.39
N ARG A 118 21.01 55.74 -44.14
CA ARG A 118 22.17 56.23 -44.92
C ARG A 118 21.84 56.26 -46.40
#